data_AF-A0A8T4JQP9-F1
#
_entry.id   AF-A0A8T4JQP9-F1
#
_cell.length_a   1.000
_cell.length_b   1.000
_cell.length_c   1.000
_cell.angle_alpha   90.00
_cell.angle_beta   90.00
_cell.angle_gamma   90.00
#
_symmetry.space_group_name_H-M   'P 1'
#
loop_
_entity.id
_entity.type
_entity.pdbx_description
1 polymer ?
#
loop_
_entity_poly.entity_id
_entity_poly.type
_entity_poly.pdbx_seq_one_letter_code
_entity_poly.pdbx_strand_id
1 'polypeptide(L)'
;MSTNHDKAEGLVGKILAFLPGLDCCGLGGCGKASCAECAQAIAETGDAALCPACDQDAVNSISELLGVAPVEVTKKIAFISCAGHAAGKARFAGCSSCQEAVDQGFQRGECKSGCVGVGSCIDVCKYGAMSFEDGKVIIDAEKCNGCGACANAAACPQHIIRMIPADATNFIPCSSTEEDDEIVRKTCGYGCIACGECERACPKGAVSIVNNHAVIDYEKCEGCVACTVKCKKKIIVDTLHDLTVLKDKVAFVRCSGGRASEVFKQMGIQTCAEAAAVDRKELGLCTTGCVGQGACTAACRYGALTMVDGVAKVDPDKCVGCKDCTYACPMGLITMVPYKGMKLVPCSSTADYADKAKVCDSACIGCGDCKANCPNGAIYAEGKHAVIDPEICEDCQVCQYMCARKVIKEQVVPEHIFLQREALGLGKGE
;
A
#
# COMPACT_ATOMS: atom_id res chain seq x y z
N MET A 1 -50.19 -39.40 -17.83
CA MET A 1 -48.80 -39.88 -17.82
C MET A 1 -47.93 -38.66 -18.10
N SER A 2 -47.33 -38.03 -17.08
CA SER A 2 -46.37 -36.96 -17.32
C SER A 2 -45.19 -37.52 -18.09
N THR A 3 -44.84 -36.87 -19.19
CA THR A 3 -43.69 -37.21 -20.03
C THR A 3 -42.39 -36.94 -19.26
N ASN A 4 -41.27 -37.52 -19.68
CA ASN A 4 -39.96 -37.19 -19.10
C ASN A 4 -39.62 -35.70 -19.24
N HIS A 5 -40.24 -34.99 -20.18
CA HIS A 5 -40.09 -33.55 -20.38
C HIS A 5 -40.79 -32.74 -19.27
N ASP A 6 -42.01 -33.11 -18.89
CA ASP A 6 -42.77 -32.47 -17.80
C ASP A 6 -42.05 -32.61 -16.43
N LYS A 7 -41.35 -33.74 -16.23
CA LYS A 7 -40.55 -33.96 -15.02
C LYS A 7 -39.28 -33.11 -14.99
N ALA A 8 -38.64 -32.90 -16.14
CA ALA A 8 -37.45 -32.08 -16.27
C ALA A 8 -37.77 -30.59 -16.07
N GLU A 9 -38.85 -30.09 -16.68
CA GLU A 9 -39.32 -28.70 -16.46
C GLU A 9 -39.70 -28.45 -14.99
N GLY A 10 -40.35 -29.42 -14.34
CA GLY A 10 -40.67 -29.34 -12.91
C GLY A 10 -39.46 -29.34 -11.98
N LEU A 11 -38.35 -29.98 -12.37
CA LEU A 11 -37.10 -29.98 -11.62
C LEU A 11 -36.39 -28.62 -11.73
N VAL A 12 -36.26 -28.09 -12.95
CA VAL A 12 -35.63 -26.78 -13.21
C VAL A 12 -36.35 -25.67 -12.45
N GLY A 13 -37.69 -25.66 -12.46
CA GLY A 13 -38.48 -24.67 -11.71
C GLY A 13 -38.23 -24.71 -10.19
N LYS A 14 -38.02 -25.90 -9.61
CA LYS A 14 -37.70 -26.05 -8.19
C LYS A 14 -36.28 -25.55 -7.87
N ILE A 15 -35.30 -25.89 -8.71
CA ILE A 15 -33.92 -25.40 -8.54
C ILE A 15 -33.90 -23.87 -8.63
N LEU A 16 -34.60 -23.30 -9.60
CA LEU A 16 -34.69 -21.84 -9.79
C LEU A 16 -35.23 -21.13 -8.54
N ALA A 17 -36.17 -21.74 -7.82
CA ALA A 17 -36.73 -21.18 -6.58
C ALA A 17 -35.73 -21.17 -5.41
N PHE A 18 -34.69 -22.01 -5.44
CA PHE A 18 -33.60 -22.01 -4.46
C PHE A 18 -32.46 -21.05 -4.83
N LEU A 19 -32.41 -20.57 -6.08
CA LEU A 19 -31.41 -19.59 -6.47
C LEU A 19 -31.69 -18.20 -5.85
N PRO A 20 -30.68 -17.35 -5.66
CA PRO A 20 -30.83 -16.03 -5.01
C PRO A 20 -31.78 -15.02 -5.69
N GLY A 21 -32.33 -15.32 -6.87
CA GLY A 21 -33.44 -14.60 -7.50
C GLY A 21 -33.17 -13.19 -8.06
N LEU A 22 -32.05 -12.56 -7.71
CA LEU A 22 -31.59 -11.28 -8.26
C LEU A 22 -30.61 -11.54 -9.41
N ASP A 23 -31.15 -11.56 -10.63
CA ASP A 23 -30.40 -11.82 -11.86
C ASP A 23 -29.11 -10.97 -11.93
N CYS A 24 -27.99 -11.67 -12.13
CA CYS A 24 -26.65 -11.09 -12.30
C CYS A 24 -26.40 -10.59 -13.74
N CYS A 25 -27.48 -10.38 -14.51
CA CYS A 25 -27.49 -9.96 -15.91
C CYS A 25 -26.65 -10.87 -16.81
N GLY A 26 -26.60 -12.17 -16.50
CA GLY A 26 -25.81 -13.15 -17.23
C GLY A 26 -24.28 -13.01 -17.08
N LEU A 27 -23.80 -12.17 -16.16
CA LEU A 27 -22.37 -11.95 -15.93
C LEU A 27 -21.83 -12.73 -14.73
N GLY A 28 -22.69 -13.45 -14.00
CA GLY A 28 -22.30 -14.20 -12.81
C GLY A 28 -21.24 -15.27 -13.09
N GLY A 29 -20.55 -15.67 -12.03
CA GLY A 29 -19.46 -16.66 -12.12
C GLY A 29 -19.89 -18.06 -12.57
N CYS A 30 -21.19 -18.35 -12.64
CA CYS A 30 -21.72 -19.60 -13.21
C CYS A 30 -21.62 -19.65 -14.75
N GLY A 31 -21.38 -18.51 -15.42
CA GLY A 31 -21.20 -18.43 -16.87
C GLY A 31 -22.47 -18.67 -17.70
N LYS A 32 -23.65 -18.47 -17.11
CA LYS A 32 -24.97 -18.66 -17.76
C LYS A 32 -25.64 -17.32 -18.02
N ALA A 33 -26.41 -17.22 -19.11
CA ALA A 33 -27.01 -15.95 -19.50
C ALA A 33 -28.19 -15.53 -18.61
N SER A 34 -28.79 -16.48 -17.88
CA SER A 34 -29.88 -16.21 -16.93
C SER A 34 -29.89 -17.21 -15.77
N CYS A 35 -30.60 -16.88 -14.68
CA CYS A 35 -30.84 -17.81 -13.57
C CYS A 35 -31.59 -19.08 -14.03
N ALA A 36 -32.48 -18.98 -15.03
CA ALA A 36 -33.19 -20.14 -15.57
C ALA A 36 -32.23 -21.11 -16.29
N GLU A 37 -31.31 -20.59 -17.11
CA GLU A 37 -30.26 -21.39 -17.73
C GLU A 37 -29.28 -21.97 -16.71
N CYS A 38 -29.03 -21.27 -15.61
CA CYS A 38 -28.26 -21.80 -14.49
C CYS A 38 -28.98 -22.97 -13.82
N ALA A 39 -30.26 -22.83 -13.51
CA ALA A 39 -31.07 -23.90 -12.96
C ALA A 39 -31.15 -25.12 -13.90
N GLN A 40 -31.27 -24.89 -15.21
CA GLN A 40 -31.22 -25.94 -16.21
C GLN A 40 -29.87 -26.65 -16.22
N ALA A 41 -28.76 -25.90 -16.23
CA ALA A 41 -27.43 -26.48 -16.20
C ALA A 41 -27.19 -27.31 -14.93
N ILE A 42 -27.66 -26.84 -13.76
CA ILE A 42 -27.61 -27.60 -12.50
C ILE A 42 -28.38 -28.91 -12.63
N ALA A 43 -29.58 -28.89 -13.21
CA ALA A 43 -30.39 -30.09 -13.43
C ALA A 43 -29.71 -31.11 -14.38
N GLU A 44 -28.97 -30.62 -15.37
CA GLU A 44 -28.28 -31.45 -16.37
C GLU A 44 -26.95 -32.01 -15.85
N THR A 45 -26.16 -31.21 -15.13
CA THR A 45 -24.81 -31.59 -14.68
C THR A 45 -24.78 -32.23 -13.29
N GLY A 46 -25.80 -31.97 -12.47
CA GLY A 46 -25.82 -32.35 -11.05
C GLY A 46 -24.94 -31.48 -10.16
N ASP A 47 -24.36 -30.38 -10.68
CA ASP A 47 -23.52 -29.47 -9.90
C ASP A 47 -24.37 -28.53 -9.05
N ALA A 48 -24.70 -28.97 -7.84
CA ALA A 48 -25.54 -28.21 -6.90
C ALA A 48 -24.94 -26.85 -6.50
N ALA A 49 -23.62 -26.68 -6.63
CA ALA A 49 -22.89 -25.46 -6.25
C ALA A 49 -22.55 -24.56 -7.45
N LEU A 50 -23.13 -24.81 -8.63
CA LEU A 50 -22.80 -24.07 -9.86
C LEU A 50 -23.01 -22.55 -9.71
N CYS A 51 -24.03 -22.13 -8.96
CA CYS A 51 -24.26 -20.71 -8.69
C CYS A 51 -23.37 -20.26 -7.51
N PRO A 52 -22.36 -19.39 -7.73
CA PRO A 52 -21.44 -18.98 -6.67
C PRO A 52 -22.08 -18.09 -5.59
N ALA A 53 -23.32 -17.63 -5.82
CA ALA A 53 -24.08 -16.81 -4.89
C ALA A 53 -25.00 -17.61 -3.96
N CYS A 54 -25.13 -18.93 -4.16
CA CYS A 54 -25.89 -19.77 -3.25
C CYS A 54 -25.12 -19.92 -1.93
N ASP A 55 -25.85 -19.81 -0.81
CA ASP A 55 -25.34 -20.17 0.50
C ASP A 55 -25.44 -21.68 0.73
N GLN A 56 -24.95 -22.13 1.89
CA GLN A 56 -24.92 -23.55 2.22
C GLN A 56 -26.31 -24.19 2.27
N ASP A 57 -27.33 -23.45 2.73
CA ASP A 57 -28.70 -23.94 2.84
C ASP A 57 -29.34 -24.14 1.47
N ALA A 58 -29.13 -23.19 0.54
CA ALA A 58 -29.57 -23.33 -0.84
C ALA A 58 -28.87 -24.51 -1.54
N VAL A 59 -27.55 -24.64 -1.39
CA VAL A 59 -26.80 -25.77 -2.00
C VAL A 59 -27.26 -27.11 -1.43
N ASN A 60 -27.47 -27.22 -0.11
CA ASN A 60 -27.98 -28.44 0.52
C ASN A 60 -29.36 -28.82 -0.03
N SER A 61 -30.25 -27.84 -0.16
CA SER A 61 -31.61 -28.05 -0.70
C SER A 61 -31.56 -28.52 -2.16
N ILE A 62 -30.65 -27.98 -2.96
CA ILE A 62 -30.44 -28.39 -4.35
C ILE A 62 -29.82 -29.79 -4.42
N SER A 63 -28.82 -30.10 -3.58
CA SER A 63 -28.20 -31.43 -3.52
C SER A 63 -29.21 -32.52 -3.17
N GLU A 64 -30.06 -32.27 -2.17
CA GLU A 64 -31.14 -33.19 -1.79
C GLU A 64 -32.13 -33.41 -2.94
N LEU A 65 -32.51 -32.32 -3.63
CA LEU A 65 -33.42 -32.38 -4.77
C LEU A 65 -32.84 -33.19 -5.96
N LEU A 66 -31.54 -33.08 -6.20
CA LEU A 66 -30.82 -33.81 -7.24
C LEU A 66 -30.44 -35.25 -6.82
N GLY A 67 -30.51 -35.57 -5.53
CA GLY A 67 -30.04 -36.85 -4.98
C GLY A 67 -28.52 -37.01 -5.04
N VAL A 68 -27.77 -35.90 -4.99
CA VAL A 68 -26.30 -35.90 -5.00
C VAL A 68 -25.76 -35.67 -3.58
N ALA A 69 -24.47 -35.97 -3.36
CA ALA A 69 -23.84 -35.71 -2.09
C ALA A 69 -23.85 -34.20 -1.76
N PRO A 70 -23.99 -33.81 -0.48
CA PRO A 70 -23.83 -32.43 -0.06
C PRO A 70 -22.45 -31.89 -0.45
N VAL A 71 -22.42 -30.63 -0.88
CA VAL A 71 -21.19 -29.91 -1.24
C VAL A 71 -21.03 -28.76 -0.26
N GLU A 72 -19.89 -28.73 0.43
CA GLU A 72 -19.52 -27.59 1.27
C GLU A 72 -19.13 -26.40 0.38
N VAL A 73 -19.70 -25.24 0.67
CA VAL A 73 -19.42 -23.99 -0.05
C VAL A 73 -18.92 -22.91 0.89
N THR A 74 -17.89 -22.19 0.45
CA THR A 74 -17.37 -21.03 1.17
C THR A 74 -17.98 -19.76 0.59
N LYS A 75 -18.60 -18.93 1.44
CA LYS A 75 -19.10 -17.61 1.02
C LYS A 75 -17.92 -16.78 0.50
N LYS A 76 -18.04 -16.28 -0.73
CA LYS A 76 -17.04 -15.39 -1.34
C LYS A 76 -17.58 -13.97 -1.47
N ILE A 77 -16.70 -13.00 -1.37
CA ILE A 77 -16.98 -11.58 -1.61
C ILE A 77 -16.04 -11.03 -2.68
N ALA A 78 -16.48 -9.97 -3.34
CA ALA A 78 -15.64 -9.28 -4.32
C ALA A 78 -14.56 -8.43 -3.60
N PHE A 79 -13.36 -8.45 -4.15
CA PHE A 79 -12.22 -7.65 -3.72
C PHE A 79 -11.54 -7.02 -4.91
N ILE A 80 -11.23 -5.72 -4.82
CA ILE A 80 -10.56 -4.99 -5.90
C ILE A 80 -9.07 -4.90 -5.59
N SER A 81 -8.25 -5.54 -6.41
CA SER A 81 -6.79 -5.51 -6.35
C SER A 81 -6.19 -4.18 -6.82
N CYS A 82 -6.75 -3.04 -6.39
CA CYS A 82 -6.22 -1.71 -6.68
C CYS A 82 -6.68 -0.66 -5.65
N ALA A 83 -5.78 -0.24 -4.76
CA ALA A 83 -5.99 0.92 -3.88
C ALA A 83 -5.40 2.24 -4.43
N GLY A 84 -4.78 2.22 -5.61
CA GLY A 84 -4.12 3.37 -6.22
C GLY A 84 -5.06 4.30 -7.01
N HIS A 85 -4.48 5.41 -7.46
CA HIS A 85 -5.14 6.42 -8.32
C HIS A 85 -4.38 6.65 -9.64
N ALA A 86 -3.34 5.85 -9.91
CA ALA A 86 -2.40 6.10 -11.00
C ALA A 86 -2.89 5.67 -12.40
N ALA A 87 -4.03 4.99 -12.50
CA ALA A 87 -4.56 4.46 -13.76
C ALA A 87 -5.45 5.47 -14.51
N GLY A 88 -5.00 6.72 -14.62
CA GLY A 88 -5.66 7.74 -15.43
C GLY A 88 -7.08 8.17 -14.99
N LYS A 89 -7.48 7.86 -13.75
CA LYS A 89 -8.87 8.04 -13.25
C LYS A 89 -9.47 9.42 -13.56
N ALA A 90 -8.71 10.49 -13.33
CA ALA A 90 -9.16 11.85 -13.58
C ALA A 90 -9.42 12.13 -15.08
N ARG A 91 -8.59 11.57 -15.96
CA ARG A 91 -8.72 11.70 -17.42
C ARG A 91 -9.91 10.91 -17.96
N PHE A 92 -10.23 9.78 -17.32
CA PHE A 92 -11.33 8.90 -17.72
C PHE A 92 -12.68 9.24 -17.08
N ALA A 93 -12.77 10.31 -16.28
CA ALA A 93 -13.99 10.67 -15.56
C ALA A 93 -15.23 10.90 -16.45
N GLY A 94 -15.05 11.13 -17.77
CA GLY A 94 -16.13 11.31 -18.74
C GLY A 94 -16.46 10.09 -19.61
N CYS A 95 -15.77 8.95 -19.43
CA CYS A 95 -16.03 7.74 -20.20
C CYS A 95 -17.37 7.10 -19.78
N SER A 96 -18.07 6.51 -20.74
CA SER A 96 -19.34 5.80 -20.51
C SER A 96 -19.16 4.41 -19.91
N SER A 97 -17.98 3.81 -20.07
CA SER A 97 -17.65 2.50 -19.52
C SER A 97 -16.15 2.36 -19.23
N CYS A 98 -15.79 1.41 -18.36
CA CYS A 98 -14.40 1.03 -18.13
C CYS A 98 -13.73 0.55 -19.42
N GLN A 99 -14.45 -0.11 -20.34
CA GLN A 99 -13.89 -0.59 -21.60
C GLN A 99 -13.45 0.58 -22.48
N GLU A 100 -14.31 1.58 -22.64
CA GLU A 100 -13.99 2.79 -23.40
C GLU A 100 -12.74 3.49 -22.85
N ALA A 101 -12.61 3.58 -21.52
CA ALA A 101 -11.43 4.14 -20.89
C ALA A 101 -10.16 3.34 -21.21
N VAL A 102 -10.22 2.01 -21.16
CA VAL A 102 -9.08 1.15 -21.51
C VAL A 102 -8.71 1.28 -22.99
N ASP A 103 -9.70 1.39 -23.89
CA ASP A 103 -9.50 1.53 -25.33
C ASP A 103 -8.81 2.84 -25.72
N GLN A 104 -9.04 3.92 -24.96
CA GLN A 104 -8.30 5.18 -25.12
C GLN A 104 -6.80 5.06 -24.78
N GLY A 105 -6.39 3.98 -24.11
CA GLY A 105 -5.01 3.72 -23.72
C GLY A 105 -4.52 4.56 -22.54
N PHE A 106 -3.30 4.25 -22.08
CA PHE A 106 -2.66 4.88 -20.92
C PHE A 106 -1.48 5.78 -21.33
N GLN A 107 -1.36 6.92 -20.69
CA GLN A 107 -0.27 7.87 -20.89
C GLN A 107 1.00 7.43 -20.14
N ARG A 108 2.15 8.02 -20.51
CA ARG A 108 3.41 7.80 -19.81
C ARG A 108 3.28 8.22 -18.34
N GLY A 109 3.59 7.31 -17.42
CA GLY A 109 3.46 7.53 -15.98
C GLY A 109 2.11 7.10 -15.39
N GLU A 110 1.17 6.62 -16.21
CA GLU A 110 -0.06 6.00 -15.73
C GLU A 110 0.11 4.48 -15.55
N CYS A 111 -0.55 3.93 -14.52
CA CYS A 111 -0.57 2.49 -14.26
C CYS A 111 -1.53 1.79 -15.23
N LYS A 112 -1.01 0.84 -16.00
CA LYS A 112 -1.76 0.08 -17.01
C LYS A 112 -2.62 -1.06 -16.45
N SER A 113 -2.42 -1.42 -15.19
CA SER A 113 -3.06 -2.57 -14.55
C SER A 113 -4.08 -2.16 -13.48
N GLY A 114 -4.30 -0.87 -13.28
CA GLY A 114 -5.10 -0.35 -12.16
C GLY A 114 -6.55 -0.06 -12.53
N CYS A 115 -7.36 0.20 -11.50
CA CYS A 115 -8.75 0.62 -11.70
C CYS A 115 -8.81 1.98 -12.42
N VAL A 116 -9.47 2.02 -13.58
CA VAL A 116 -9.67 3.26 -14.37
C VAL A 116 -10.70 4.22 -13.75
N GLY A 117 -11.46 3.78 -12.74
CA GLY A 117 -12.32 4.66 -11.95
C GLY A 117 -13.64 5.08 -12.61
N VAL A 118 -14.08 4.40 -13.68
CA VAL A 118 -15.35 4.71 -14.36
C VAL A 118 -16.57 4.10 -13.66
N GLY A 119 -16.46 2.85 -13.18
CA GLY A 119 -17.50 2.26 -12.32
C GLY A 119 -18.42 1.23 -12.98
N SER A 120 -18.06 0.63 -14.11
CA SER A 120 -18.88 -0.42 -14.74
C SER A 120 -19.21 -1.61 -13.82
N CYS A 121 -18.36 -1.90 -12.82
CA CYS A 121 -18.65 -2.90 -11.80
C CYS A 121 -19.81 -2.51 -10.86
N ILE A 122 -20.02 -1.21 -10.63
CA ILE A 122 -21.13 -0.68 -9.85
C ILE A 122 -22.43 -0.84 -10.65
N ASP A 123 -22.43 -0.52 -11.94
CA ASP A 123 -23.62 -0.57 -12.80
C ASP A 123 -24.21 -2.00 -12.92
N VAL A 124 -23.34 -3.01 -12.94
CA VAL A 124 -23.73 -4.42 -12.99
C VAL A 124 -24.16 -4.97 -11.63
N CYS A 125 -23.80 -4.32 -10.52
CA CYS A 125 -24.13 -4.79 -9.18
C CYS A 125 -25.60 -4.49 -8.83
N LYS A 126 -26.47 -5.49 -8.97
CA LYS A 126 -27.90 -5.36 -8.62
C LYS A 126 -28.21 -5.42 -7.13
N TYR A 127 -27.20 -5.73 -6.32
CA TYR A 127 -27.31 -5.83 -4.86
C TYR A 127 -26.99 -4.50 -4.15
N GLY A 128 -26.57 -3.47 -4.88
CA GLY A 128 -26.16 -2.19 -4.29
C GLY A 128 -24.95 -2.33 -3.35
N ALA A 129 -24.10 -3.33 -3.61
CA ALA A 129 -22.94 -3.65 -2.78
C ALA A 129 -21.70 -2.81 -3.14
N MET A 130 -21.77 -1.92 -4.14
CA MET A 130 -20.63 -1.15 -4.60
C MET A 130 -20.96 0.34 -4.71
N SER A 131 -20.01 1.19 -4.35
CA SER A 131 -20.12 2.65 -4.35
C SER A 131 -18.77 3.31 -4.61
N PHE A 132 -18.76 4.61 -4.90
CA PHE A 132 -17.52 5.39 -5.03
C PHE A 132 -17.24 6.21 -3.78
N GLU A 133 -16.02 6.08 -3.24
CA GLU A 133 -15.49 6.94 -2.17
C GLU A 133 -14.01 7.26 -2.48
N ASP A 134 -13.63 8.53 -2.40
CA ASP A 134 -12.25 9.02 -2.64
C ASP A 134 -11.59 8.47 -3.92
N GLY A 135 -12.36 8.38 -5.00
CA GLY A 135 -11.90 7.88 -6.29
C GLY A 135 -11.62 6.38 -6.30
N LYS A 136 -12.14 5.61 -5.34
CA LYS A 136 -12.06 4.15 -5.27
C LYS A 136 -13.47 3.56 -5.24
N VAL A 137 -13.60 2.35 -5.76
CA VAL A 137 -14.82 1.57 -5.59
C VAL A 137 -14.73 0.87 -4.24
N ILE A 138 -15.69 1.13 -3.37
CA ILE A 138 -15.85 0.49 -2.07
C ILE A 138 -16.89 -0.62 -2.20
N ILE A 139 -16.64 -1.74 -1.53
CA ILE A 139 -17.52 -2.90 -1.54
C ILE A 139 -18.08 -3.10 -0.14
N ASP A 140 -19.40 -3.09 -0.03
CA ASP A 140 -20.14 -3.49 1.15
C ASP A 140 -20.18 -5.02 1.22
N ALA A 141 -19.40 -5.59 2.14
CA ALA A 141 -19.27 -7.03 2.31
C ALA A 141 -20.56 -7.70 2.82
N GLU A 142 -21.46 -6.95 3.46
CA GLU A 142 -22.74 -7.47 3.94
C GLU A 142 -23.74 -7.61 2.80
N LYS A 143 -23.74 -6.64 1.87
CA LYS A 143 -24.59 -6.67 0.67
C LYS A 143 -24.02 -7.54 -0.46
N CYS A 144 -22.71 -7.76 -0.50
CA CYS A 144 -22.08 -8.59 -1.51
C CYS A 144 -22.47 -10.06 -1.31
N ASN A 145 -23.21 -10.62 -2.27
CA ASN A 145 -23.64 -12.02 -2.23
C ASN A 145 -22.67 -12.98 -2.94
N GLY A 146 -21.55 -12.50 -3.49
CA GLY A 146 -20.57 -13.37 -4.13
C GLY A 146 -20.87 -13.81 -5.57
N CYS A 147 -21.87 -13.24 -6.25
CA CYS A 147 -22.26 -13.67 -7.60
C CYS A 147 -21.16 -13.56 -8.67
N GLY A 148 -20.15 -12.73 -8.47
CA GLY A 148 -19.02 -12.58 -9.40
C GLY A 148 -19.30 -11.73 -10.65
N ALA A 149 -20.48 -11.13 -10.80
CA ALA A 149 -20.84 -10.32 -11.98
C ALA A 149 -19.83 -9.18 -12.25
N CYS A 150 -19.37 -8.52 -11.19
CA CYS A 150 -18.36 -7.47 -11.25
C CYS A 150 -16.98 -7.97 -11.70
N ALA A 151 -16.64 -9.23 -11.42
CA ALA A 151 -15.36 -9.85 -11.78
C ALA A 151 -15.33 -10.34 -13.24
N ASN A 152 -16.49 -10.36 -13.91
CA ASN A 152 -16.57 -10.70 -15.32
C ASN A 152 -15.76 -9.69 -16.17
N ALA A 153 -15.10 -10.19 -17.21
CA ALA A 153 -14.31 -9.38 -18.14
C ALA A 153 -15.11 -8.24 -18.78
N ALA A 154 -16.40 -8.47 -19.06
CA ALA A 154 -17.28 -7.44 -19.62
C ALA A 154 -17.55 -6.28 -18.64
N ALA A 155 -17.51 -6.55 -17.32
CA ALA A 155 -17.68 -5.52 -16.29
C ALA A 155 -16.34 -4.88 -15.89
N CYS A 156 -15.29 -5.67 -15.78
CA CYS A 156 -13.94 -5.22 -15.40
C CYS A 156 -12.90 -5.65 -16.45
N PRO A 157 -12.66 -4.84 -17.49
CA PRO A 157 -11.68 -5.15 -18.53
C PRO A 157 -10.22 -5.13 -18.04
N GLN A 158 -10.00 -4.62 -16.82
CA GLN A 158 -8.70 -4.63 -16.15
C GLN A 158 -8.44 -5.92 -15.38
N HIS A 159 -9.44 -6.80 -15.20
CA HIS A 159 -9.32 -8.08 -14.48
C HIS A 159 -8.77 -7.96 -13.04
N ILE A 160 -9.12 -6.88 -12.35
CA ILE A 160 -8.63 -6.58 -10.99
C ILE A 160 -9.62 -6.93 -9.88
N ILE A 161 -10.83 -7.39 -10.21
CA ILE A 161 -11.81 -7.82 -9.22
C ILE A 161 -11.69 -9.33 -9.04
N ARG A 162 -11.42 -9.75 -7.80
CA ARG A 162 -11.25 -11.15 -7.41
C ARG A 162 -12.35 -11.55 -6.46
N MET A 163 -12.79 -12.80 -6.55
CA MET A 163 -13.68 -13.40 -5.56
C MET A 163 -12.82 -14.11 -4.52
N ILE A 164 -12.94 -13.70 -3.27
CA ILE A 164 -12.12 -14.20 -2.15
C ILE A 164 -13.05 -14.65 -1.01
N PRO A 165 -12.60 -15.52 -0.10
CA PRO A 165 -13.41 -15.90 1.07
C PRO A 165 -13.87 -14.68 1.87
N ALA A 166 -15.11 -14.71 2.36
CA ALA A 166 -15.72 -13.59 3.08
C ALA A 166 -15.03 -13.29 4.43
N ASP A 167 -14.36 -14.29 5.00
CA ASP A 167 -13.60 -14.24 6.24
C ASP A 167 -12.10 -13.95 6.03
N ALA A 168 -11.67 -13.75 4.78
CA ALA A 168 -10.29 -13.36 4.50
C ALA A 168 -9.96 -12.04 5.22
N THR A 169 -8.79 -11.99 5.87
CA THR A 169 -8.35 -10.82 6.65
C THR A 169 -7.19 -10.07 6.01
N ASN A 170 -6.45 -10.73 5.11
CA ASN A 170 -5.24 -10.18 4.49
C ASN A 170 -5.42 -9.99 2.99
N PHE A 171 -5.06 -8.81 2.49
CA PHE A 171 -5.33 -8.43 1.11
C PHE A 171 -4.14 -7.70 0.47
N ILE A 172 -3.90 -7.98 -0.82
CA ILE A 172 -2.90 -7.28 -1.63
C ILE A 172 -3.63 -6.32 -2.58
N PRO A 173 -3.67 -5.02 -2.30
CA PRO A 173 -4.47 -4.05 -3.05
C PRO A 173 -3.74 -3.50 -4.28
N CYS A 174 -3.04 -4.38 -4.98
CA CYS A 174 -2.29 -4.09 -6.20
C CYS A 174 -2.48 -5.25 -7.19
N SER A 175 -2.36 -4.91 -8.47
CA SER A 175 -2.44 -5.83 -9.62
C SER A 175 -1.34 -5.56 -10.65
N SER A 176 -0.49 -4.56 -10.40
CA SER A 176 0.59 -4.19 -11.30
C SER A 176 1.65 -5.28 -11.36
N THR A 177 2.09 -5.60 -12.56
CA THR A 177 3.18 -6.53 -12.88
C THR A 177 4.40 -5.79 -13.43
N GLU A 178 4.53 -4.48 -13.13
CA GLU A 178 5.68 -3.68 -13.56
C GLU A 178 6.95 -4.21 -12.89
N GLU A 179 8.01 -4.40 -13.67
CA GLU A 179 9.26 -5.05 -13.26
C GLU A 179 10.27 -4.09 -12.65
N ASP A 180 10.17 -2.80 -12.99
CA ASP A 180 11.07 -1.77 -12.46
C ASP A 180 10.49 -1.13 -11.17
N ASP A 181 11.10 -1.48 -10.04
CA ASP A 181 10.77 -0.95 -8.72
C ASP A 181 10.76 0.59 -8.64
N GLU A 182 11.63 1.26 -9.37
CA GLU A 182 11.70 2.72 -9.40
C GLU A 182 10.51 3.30 -10.16
N ILE A 183 10.13 2.67 -11.29
CA ILE A 183 8.90 3.01 -12.02
C ILE A 183 7.67 2.76 -11.16
N VAL A 184 7.59 1.61 -10.46
CA VAL A 184 6.48 1.30 -9.55
C VAL A 184 6.32 2.41 -8.51
N ARG A 185 7.41 2.78 -7.83
CA ARG A 185 7.39 3.79 -6.76
C ARG A 185 7.01 5.18 -7.26
N LYS A 186 7.48 5.57 -8.44
CA LYS A 186 7.12 6.83 -9.09
C LYS A 186 5.65 6.85 -9.52
N THR A 187 5.15 5.72 -10.02
CA THR A 187 3.81 5.60 -10.58
C THR A 187 2.75 5.49 -9.49
N CYS A 188 2.93 4.61 -8.50
CA CYS A 188 1.91 4.31 -7.51
C CYS A 188 2.51 3.93 -6.16
N GLY A 189 2.10 4.66 -5.10
CA GLY A 189 2.50 4.31 -3.74
C GLY A 189 2.05 2.90 -3.31
N TYR A 190 0.92 2.41 -3.83
CA TYR A 190 0.37 1.10 -3.50
C TYR A 190 0.96 -0.05 -4.33
N GLY A 191 1.88 0.22 -5.25
CA GLY A 191 2.44 -0.79 -6.13
C GLY A 191 3.30 -1.82 -5.40
N CYS A 192 3.08 -3.10 -5.68
CA CYS A 192 3.97 -4.18 -5.28
C CYS A 192 5.28 -4.08 -6.06
N ILE A 193 6.40 -4.36 -5.38
CA ILE A 193 7.76 -4.34 -5.93
C ILE A 193 8.37 -5.75 -5.99
N ALA A 194 7.52 -6.78 -5.93
CA ALA A 194 7.91 -8.20 -6.01
C ALA A 194 9.06 -8.68 -5.12
N CYS A 195 9.38 -7.98 -4.02
CA CYS A 195 10.63 -8.23 -3.27
C CYS A 195 10.72 -9.58 -2.53
N GLY A 196 9.66 -10.41 -2.55
CA GLY A 196 9.64 -11.76 -1.98
C GLY A 196 9.59 -11.87 -0.45
N GLU A 197 9.67 -10.77 0.31
CA GLU A 197 9.67 -10.86 1.78
C GLU A 197 8.38 -11.44 2.36
N CYS A 198 7.24 -11.13 1.73
CA CYS A 198 5.94 -11.64 2.17
C CYS A 198 5.77 -13.14 1.90
N GLU A 199 6.33 -13.64 0.80
CA GLU A 199 6.39 -15.06 0.47
C GLU A 199 7.27 -15.81 1.48
N ARG A 200 8.51 -15.33 1.72
CA ARG A 200 9.43 -15.93 2.70
C ARG A 200 8.88 -15.93 4.13
N ALA A 201 8.09 -14.92 4.48
CA ALA A 201 7.52 -14.79 5.82
C ALA A 201 6.31 -15.70 6.06
N CYS A 202 5.67 -16.21 5.02
CA CYS A 202 4.42 -16.96 5.16
C CYS A 202 4.68 -18.40 5.66
N PRO A 203 4.23 -18.78 6.87
CA PRO A 203 4.51 -20.11 7.44
C PRO A 203 3.78 -21.24 6.69
N LYS A 204 2.69 -20.93 5.98
CA LYS A 204 1.88 -21.89 5.22
C LYS A 204 2.18 -21.91 3.72
N GLY A 205 3.11 -21.07 3.25
CA GLY A 205 3.37 -20.92 1.81
C GLY A 205 2.14 -20.43 1.03
N ALA A 206 1.26 -19.67 1.67
CA ALA A 206 0.05 -19.10 1.08
C ALA A 206 0.33 -17.87 0.20
N VAL A 207 1.50 -17.25 0.32
CA VAL A 207 1.89 -16.09 -0.50
C VAL A 207 2.94 -16.51 -1.51
N SER A 208 2.78 -16.12 -2.77
CA SER A 208 3.76 -16.38 -3.83
C SER A 208 4.02 -15.14 -4.69
N ILE A 209 5.19 -15.08 -5.32
CA ILE A 209 5.48 -14.07 -6.35
C ILE A 209 5.20 -14.66 -7.74
N VAL A 210 4.24 -14.09 -8.45
CA VAL A 210 3.82 -14.50 -9.80
C VAL A 210 3.81 -13.27 -10.70
N ASN A 211 4.53 -13.31 -11.83
CA ASN A 211 4.61 -12.21 -12.80
C ASN A 211 4.95 -10.86 -12.16
N ASN A 212 6.04 -10.83 -11.37
CA ASN A 212 6.47 -9.67 -10.61
C ASN A 212 5.40 -9.06 -9.68
N HIS A 213 4.50 -9.90 -9.15
CA HIS A 213 3.43 -9.48 -8.26
C HIS A 213 3.17 -10.50 -7.16
N ALA A 214 2.86 -10.03 -5.95
CA ALA A 214 2.55 -10.92 -4.83
C ALA A 214 1.09 -11.38 -4.89
N VAL A 215 0.83 -12.67 -4.71
CA VAL A 215 -0.51 -13.28 -4.75
C VAL A 215 -0.74 -14.10 -3.49
N ILE A 216 -1.98 -14.07 -2.97
CA ILE A 216 -2.41 -14.89 -1.83
C ILE A 216 -3.27 -16.04 -2.37
N ASP A 217 -2.89 -17.25 -1.99
CA ASP A 217 -3.69 -18.47 -2.04
C ASP A 217 -4.49 -18.57 -0.74
N TYR A 218 -5.79 -18.27 -0.82
CA TYR A 218 -6.66 -18.23 0.35
C TYR A 218 -7.02 -19.63 0.87
N GLU A 219 -6.79 -20.70 0.13
CA GLU A 219 -7.00 -22.06 0.64
C GLU A 219 -5.93 -22.46 1.66
N LYS A 220 -4.76 -21.82 1.60
CA LYS A 220 -3.64 -22.02 2.54
C LYS A 220 -3.52 -20.92 3.58
N CYS A 221 -4.14 -19.76 3.35
CA CYS A 221 -4.00 -18.60 4.20
C CYS A 221 -4.79 -18.77 5.50
N GLU A 222 -4.11 -18.65 6.64
CA GLU A 222 -4.74 -18.73 7.98
C GLU A 222 -4.87 -17.36 8.66
N GLY A 223 -4.63 -16.26 7.94
CA GLY A 223 -4.77 -14.91 8.51
C GLY A 223 -3.67 -14.49 9.50
N CYS A 224 -2.50 -15.14 9.50
CA CYS A 224 -1.42 -14.95 10.49
C CYS A 224 -0.67 -13.59 10.42
N VAL A 225 -1.03 -12.70 9.50
CA VAL A 225 -0.45 -11.35 9.28
C VAL A 225 1.06 -11.24 8.99
N ALA A 226 1.81 -12.34 8.96
CA ALA A 226 3.26 -12.34 8.75
C ALA A 226 3.68 -11.62 7.44
N CYS A 227 2.92 -11.84 6.37
CA CYS A 227 3.14 -11.18 5.08
C CYS A 227 2.94 -9.66 5.17
N THR A 228 1.95 -9.20 5.94
CA THR A 228 1.66 -7.79 6.13
C THR A 228 2.76 -7.08 6.91
N VAL A 229 3.22 -7.68 8.00
CA VAL A 229 4.32 -7.16 8.83
C VAL A 229 5.60 -7.01 8.01
N LYS A 230 5.94 -8.01 7.19
CA LYS A 230 7.20 -8.05 6.43
C LYS A 230 7.17 -7.30 5.09
N CYS A 231 6.00 -6.84 4.63
CA CYS A 231 5.90 -6.07 3.39
C CYS A 231 6.71 -4.76 3.47
N LYS A 232 7.81 -4.66 2.71
CA LYS A 232 8.67 -3.46 2.64
C LYS A 232 7.94 -2.20 2.19
N LYS A 233 6.90 -2.35 1.36
CA LYS A 233 6.07 -1.25 0.87
C LYS A 233 4.92 -0.91 1.83
N LYS A 234 4.64 -1.76 2.83
CA LYS A 234 3.52 -1.65 3.78
C LYS A 234 2.17 -1.47 3.07
N ILE A 235 1.96 -2.21 1.98
CA ILE A 235 0.75 -2.12 1.14
C ILE A 235 -0.24 -3.24 1.37
N ILE A 236 0.20 -4.39 1.92
CA ILE A 236 -0.71 -5.48 2.27
C ILE A 236 -1.58 -4.97 3.42
N VAL A 237 -2.88 -5.19 3.31
CA VAL A 237 -3.86 -4.73 4.30
C VAL A 237 -4.21 -5.90 5.19
N ASP A 238 -4.36 -5.63 6.48
CA ASP A 238 -4.99 -6.51 7.46
C ASP A 238 -6.21 -5.79 8.03
N THR A 239 -7.35 -6.47 8.12
CA THR A 239 -8.60 -5.87 8.64
C THR A 239 -8.78 -6.02 10.14
N LEU A 240 -7.96 -6.84 10.81
CA LEU A 240 -8.09 -7.11 12.24
C LEU A 240 -7.12 -6.31 13.11
N HIS A 241 -5.94 -5.98 12.56
CA HIS A 241 -4.85 -5.34 13.30
C HIS A 241 -4.41 -4.05 12.61
N ASP A 242 -4.24 -2.99 13.39
CA ASP A 242 -3.56 -1.79 12.91
C ASP A 242 -2.05 -2.01 12.91
N LEU A 243 -1.51 -2.42 11.77
CA LEU A 243 -0.07 -2.67 11.63
C LEU A 243 0.73 -1.38 11.34
N THR A 244 0.08 -0.20 11.30
CA THR A 244 0.78 1.08 11.15
C THR A 244 1.56 1.48 12.41
N VAL A 245 1.20 0.90 13.56
CA VAL A 245 1.92 1.06 14.83
C VAL A 245 3.15 0.15 14.91
N LEU A 246 3.18 -0.96 14.16
CA LEU A 246 4.30 -1.92 14.16
C LEU A 246 5.38 -1.53 13.15
N LYS A 247 6.43 -0.85 13.66
CA LYS A 247 7.57 -0.42 12.85
C LYS A 247 8.90 -0.58 13.58
N ASP A 248 9.85 -1.16 12.86
CA ASP A 248 11.24 -1.26 13.27
C ASP A 248 11.98 0.06 13.02
N LYS A 249 11.68 0.72 11.90
CA LYS A 249 12.36 1.93 11.41
C LYS A 249 11.38 2.98 10.91
N VAL A 250 11.72 4.25 11.15
CA VAL A 250 11.00 5.44 10.66
C VAL A 250 11.92 6.33 9.83
N ALA A 251 11.33 7.19 9.01
CA ALA A 251 12.08 8.11 8.18
C ALA A 251 12.71 9.23 9.04
N PHE A 252 13.92 9.64 8.67
CA PHE A 252 14.63 10.77 9.26
C PHE A 252 15.18 11.64 8.13
N VAL A 253 14.96 12.95 8.23
CA VAL A 253 15.43 13.92 7.24
C VAL A 253 16.77 14.47 7.69
N ARG A 254 17.82 14.19 6.91
CA ARG A 254 19.17 14.76 7.07
C ARG A 254 19.23 16.20 6.56
N CYS A 255 18.41 17.07 7.16
CA CYS A 255 18.56 18.52 7.04
C CYS A 255 17.80 19.25 8.16
N SER A 256 18.26 20.45 8.51
CA SER A 256 17.49 21.39 9.36
C SER A 256 17.59 22.85 8.87
N GLY A 257 18.21 23.09 7.70
CA GLY A 257 18.37 24.43 7.14
C GLY A 257 17.44 24.66 5.97
N GLY A 258 16.54 25.64 6.08
CA GLY A 258 15.47 25.92 5.11
C GLY A 258 15.78 26.92 4.01
N ARG A 259 16.96 27.57 4.04
CA ARG A 259 17.28 28.75 3.24
C ARG A 259 17.06 28.58 1.73
N ALA A 260 17.33 27.39 1.20
CA ALA A 260 17.18 27.11 -0.23
C ALA A 260 15.71 27.19 -0.70
N SER A 261 14.75 26.80 0.15
CA SER A 261 13.33 26.76 -0.22
C SER A 261 12.81 28.13 -0.64
N GLU A 262 13.20 29.19 0.09
CA GLU A 262 12.71 30.54 -0.17
C GLU A 262 13.24 31.09 -1.50
N VAL A 263 14.53 30.88 -1.78
CA VAL A 263 15.14 31.30 -3.06
C VAL A 263 14.48 30.58 -4.24
N PHE A 264 14.24 29.27 -4.13
CA PHE A 264 13.60 28.53 -5.21
C PHE A 264 12.14 28.93 -5.43
N LYS A 265 11.38 29.27 -4.37
CA LYS A 265 10.05 29.85 -4.51
C LYS A 265 10.08 31.17 -5.27
N GLN A 266 11.03 32.04 -4.97
CA GLN A 266 11.19 33.34 -5.67
C GLN A 266 11.58 33.16 -7.14
N MET A 267 12.30 32.09 -7.47
CA MET A 267 12.63 31.71 -8.85
C MET A 267 11.47 31.01 -9.59
N GLY A 268 10.34 30.73 -8.93
CA GLY A 268 9.20 30.02 -9.52
C GLY A 268 9.42 28.52 -9.70
N ILE A 269 10.47 27.94 -9.10
CA ILE A 269 10.73 26.50 -9.15
C ILE A 269 9.71 25.79 -8.25
N GLN A 270 9.08 24.74 -8.76
CA GLN A 270 7.98 24.07 -8.05
C GLN A 270 8.32 22.64 -7.61
N THR A 271 9.32 22.01 -8.23
CA THR A 271 9.64 20.61 -7.94
C THR A 271 11.03 20.44 -7.33
N CYS A 272 11.20 19.39 -6.52
CA CYS A 272 12.52 19.06 -5.97
C CYS A 272 13.50 18.67 -7.09
N ALA A 273 13.01 18.09 -8.20
CA ALA A 273 13.83 17.65 -9.31
C ALA A 273 14.42 18.84 -10.07
N GLU A 274 13.60 19.85 -10.40
CA GLU A 274 14.06 21.13 -10.95
C GLU A 274 15.07 21.80 -10.02
N ALA A 275 14.74 21.91 -8.73
CA ALA A 275 15.63 22.54 -7.75
C ALA A 275 16.96 21.81 -7.58
N ALA A 276 16.98 20.48 -7.72
CA ALA A 276 18.21 19.67 -7.67
C ALA A 276 19.13 19.89 -8.87
N ALA A 277 18.58 20.31 -10.02
CA ALA A 277 19.34 20.59 -11.25
C ALA A 277 19.96 21.99 -11.29
N VAL A 278 19.60 22.89 -10.36
CA VAL A 278 20.14 24.25 -10.29
C VAL A 278 21.54 24.27 -9.67
N ASP A 279 22.44 25.08 -10.24
CA ASP A 279 23.72 25.39 -9.59
C ASP A 279 23.51 26.27 -8.35
N ARG A 280 23.36 25.60 -7.21
CA ARG A 280 23.18 26.23 -5.91
C ARG A 280 24.42 26.97 -5.42
N LYS A 281 25.61 26.66 -5.93
CA LYS A 281 26.84 27.32 -5.49
C LYS A 281 26.86 28.78 -5.95
N GLU A 282 26.43 29.05 -7.18
CA GLU A 282 26.30 30.41 -7.71
C GLU A 282 25.28 31.24 -6.93
N LEU A 283 24.24 30.59 -6.40
CA LEU A 283 23.21 31.22 -5.57
C LEU A 283 23.61 31.40 -4.10
N GLY A 284 24.83 30.98 -3.70
CA GLY A 284 25.25 31.02 -2.30
C GLY A 284 24.44 30.11 -1.38
N LEU A 285 23.92 28.99 -1.91
CA LEU A 285 23.07 28.04 -1.21
C LEU A 285 23.82 26.74 -0.86
N CYS A 286 23.33 26.05 0.17
CA CYS A 286 23.83 24.73 0.52
C CYS A 286 23.52 23.70 -0.58
N THR A 287 24.55 23.01 -1.07
CA THR A 287 24.45 22.03 -2.17
C THR A 287 24.07 20.61 -1.73
N THR A 288 24.04 20.35 -0.42
CA THR A 288 23.73 19.01 0.15
C THR A 288 22.43 18.99 0.95
N GLY A 289 21.84 20.16 1.21
CA GLY A 289 20.64 20.31 2.03
C GLY A 289 19.33 20.14 1.27
N CYS A 290 18.22 20.16 2.02
CA CYS A 290 16.87 20.07 1.50
C CYS A 290 16.57 21.29 0.62
N VAL A 291 15.89 21.05 -0.51
CA VAL A 291 15.47 22.12 -1.45
C VAL A 291 14.07 22.65 -1.16
N GLY A 292 13.30 21.97 -0.30
CA GLY A 292 12.06 22.51 0.24
C GLY A 292 10.79 22.38 -0.61
N GLN A 293 10.82 21.65 -1.74
CA GLN A 293 9.70 21.57 -2.69
C GLN A 293 8.77 20.35 -2.49
N GLY A 294 8.83 19.68 -1.34
CA GLY A 294 7.75 18.77 -0.92
C GLY A 294 7.56 17.46 -1.68
N ALA A 295 8.47 17.02 -2.57
CA ALA A 295 8.31 15.74 -3.28
C ALA A 295 8.08 14.53 -2.36
N CYS A 296 8.77 14.50 -1.21
CA CYS A 296 8.58 13.46 -0.18
C CYS A 296 7.22 13.55 0.52
N THR A 297 6.67 14.76 0.69
CA THR A 297 5.32 14.98 1.23
C THR A 297 4.28 14.45 0.25
N ALA A 298 4.41 14.78 -1.04
CA ALA A 298 3.51 14.26 -2.08
C ALA A 298 3.57 12.73 -2.21
N ALA A 299 4.73 12.12 -2.00
CA ALA A 299 4.88 10.66 -2.04
C ALA A 299 4.33 9.93 -0.79
N CYS A 300 4.07 10.65 0.32
CA CYS A 300 3.70 10.04 1.58
C CYS A 300 2.19 9.74 1.67
N ARG A 301 1.83 8.45 1.58
CA ARG A 301 0.42 8.00 1.70
C ARG A 301 -0.17 8.10 3.11
N TYR A 302 0.67 8.24 4.12
CA TYR A 302 0.28 8.20 5.53
C TYR A 302 0.25 9.60 6.16
N GLY A 303 0.53 10.66 5.38
CA GLY A 303 0.59 12.03 5.90
C GLY A 303 1.69 12.24 6.96
N ALA A 304 2.74 11.41 6.94
CA ALA A 304 3.84 11.44 7.91
C ALA A 304 4.89 12.51 7.62
N LEU A 305 4.81 13.21 6.48
CA LEU A 305 5.79 14.22 6.08
C LEU A 305 5.08 15.55 5.85
N THR A 306 5.67 16.62 6.36
CA THR A 306 5.21 17.99 6.14
C THR A 306 6.39 18.92 5.91
N MET A 307 6.17 20.00 5.15
CA MET A 307 7.18 21.03 4.95
C MET A 307 7.06 22.08 6.05
N VAL A 308 8.14 22.28 6.83
CA VAL A 308 8.18 23.26 7.92
C VAL A 308 9.49 24.04 7.80
N ASP A 309 9.39 25.37 7.76
CA ASP A 309 10.54 26.26 7.60
C ASP A 309 11.44 25.88 6.40
N GLY A 310 10.83 25.48 5.28
CA GLY A 310 11.56 25.08 4.07
C GLY A 310 12.24 23.71 4.11
N VAL A 311 12.05 22.91 5.16
CA VAL A 311 12.61 21.56 5.32
C VAL A 311 11.52 20.53 5.61
N ALA A 312 11.66 19.33 5.08
CA ALA A 312 10.74 18.24 5.39
C ALA A 312 10.92 17.80 6.86
N LYS A 313 9.81 17.68 7.60
CA LYS A 313 9.75 17.10 8.94
C LYS A 313 8.92 15.82 8.90
N VAL A 314 9.37 14.82 9.65
CA VAL A 314 8.69 13.52 9.76
C VAL A 314 7.93 13.48 11.07
N ASP A 315 6.66 13.10 11.00
CA ASP A 315 5.86 12.61 12.11
C ASP A 315 6.11 11.09 12.22
N PRO A 316 6.86 10.64 13.25
CA PRO A 316 7.22 9.24 13.38
C PRO A 316 6.03 8.35 13.74
N ASP A 317 4.98 8.90 14.35
CA ASP A 317 3.79 8.13 14.72
C ASP A 317 2.97 7.74 13.48
N LYS A 318 2.94 8.60 12.46
CA LYS A 318 2.30 8.29 11.17
C LYS A 318 3.20 7.54 10.20
N CYS A 319 4.52 7.61 10.38
CA CYS A 319 5.46 6.92 9.50
C CYS A 319 5.32 5.40 9.68
N VAL A 320 5.27 4.63 8.58
CA VAL A 320 5.23 3.16 8.62
C VAL A 320 6.49 2.50 8.07
N GLY A 321 7.46 3.30 7.65
CA GLY A 321 8.73 2.80 7.11
C GLY A 321 8.70 2.24 5.69
N CYS A 322 7.73 2.63 4.85
CA CYS A 322 7.60 2.14 3.46
C CYS A 322 8.69 2.62 2.47
N LYS A 323 9.54 3.56 2.90
CA LYS A 323 10.64 4.18 2.16
C LYS A 323 10.27 5.03 0.93
N ASP A 324 8.99 5.22 0.59
CA ASP A 324 8.66 5.97 -0.64
C ASP A 324 9.21 7.40 -0.66
N CYS A 325 9.25 8.05 0.50
CA CYS A 325 9.89 9.35 0.65
C CYS A 325 11.40 9.35 0.39
N THR A 326 12.10 8.24 0.67
CA THR A 326 13.56 8.13 0.43
C THR A 326 13.83 8.14 -1.07
N TYR A 327 13.03 7.42 -1.84
CA TYR A 327 13.14 7.38 -3.30
C TYR A 327 12.62 8.66 -3.97
N ALA A 328 11.63 9.33 -3.36
CA ALA A 328 11.10 10.61 -3.87
C ALA A 328 12.04 11.80 -3.65
N CYS A 329 13.10 11.66 -2.83
CA CYS A 329 14.02 12.73 -2.51
C CYS A 329 15.20 12.75 -3.50
N PRO A 330 15.25 13.67 -4.49
CA PRO A 330 16.38 13.73 -5.44
C PRO A 330 17.70 14.15 -4.75
N MET A 331 17.60 14.71 -3.54
CA MET A 331 18.75 15.08 -2.72
C MET A 331 19.30 13.92 -1.88
N GLY A 332 18.61 12.77 -1.81
CA GLY A 332 19.05 11.62 -1.01
C GLY A 332 19.10 11.87 0.50
N LEU A 333 18.26 12.77 1.03
CA LEU A 333 18.35 13.23 2.42
C LEU A 333 17.56 12.42 3.42
N ILE A 334 16.64 11.58 2.96
CA ILE A 334 15.75 10.85 3.86
C ILE A 334 16.29 9.45 4.05
N THR A 335 16.62 9.12 5.30
CA THR A 335 17.16 7.82 5.70
C THR A 335 16.22 7.11 6.66
N MET A 336 16.27 5.79 6.70
CA MET A 336 15.51 5.02 7.69
C MET A 336 16.37 4.80 8.92
N VAL A 337 15.82 5.12 10.09
CA VAL A 337 16.47 4.95 11.39
C VAL A 337 15.58 4.11 12.31
N PRO A 338 16.13 3.33 13.26
CA PRO A 338 15.33 2.58 14.21
C PRO A 338 14.34 3.46 14.99
N TYR A 339 13.18 2.92 15.37
CA TYR A 339 12.20 3.65 16.18
C TYR A 339 12.39 3.33 17.67
N LYS A 340 13.44 3.90 18.29
CA LYS A 340 13.85 3.54 19.67
C LYS A 340 14.37 4.68 20.56
N GLY A 341 14.05 5.94 20.25
CA GLY A 341 14.52 7.09 21.04
C GLY A 341 16.00 7.31 20.85
N MET A 342 16.38 8.15 19.88
CA MET A 342 17.79 8.35 19.56
C MET A 342 18.08 9.80 19.23
N LYS A 343 19.35 10.15 19.34
CA LYS A 343 19.86 11.44 18.91
C LYS A 343 20.49 11.32 17.54
N LEU A 344 20.21 12.28 16.66
CA LEU A 344 20.76 12.32 15.31
C LEU A 344 21.28 13.71 14.99
N VAL A 345 22.32 13.77 14.17
CA VAL A 345 22.83 15.02 13.59
C VAL A 345 22.18 15.18 12.21
N PRO A 346 21.25 16.13 12.00
CA PRO A 346 20.55 16.25 10.73
C PRO A 346 21.41 16.79 9.61
N CYS A 347 22.50 17.53 9.87
CA CYS A 347 23.28 18.12 8.79
C CYS A 347 23.84 17.01 7.86
N SER A 348 23.62 17.09 6.55
CA SER A 348 24.16 16.11 5.58
C SER A 348 25.57 16.47 5.09
N SER A 349 26.01 17.71 5.31
CA SER A 349 27.27 18.22 4.77
C SER A 349 28.49 17.79 5.59
N THR A 350 29.46 17.19 4.91
CA THR A 350 30.79 16.82 5.44
C THR A 350 31.85 17.91 5.21
N ALA A 351 31.47 19.04 4.59
CA ALA A 351 32.36 20.15 4.27
C ALA A 351 32.92 20.87 5.52
N ASP A 352 33.91 21.74 5.31
CA ASP A 352 34.47 22.59 6.35
C ASP A 352 33.41 23.53 6.95
N TYR A 353 33.52 23.82 8.24
CA TYR A 353 32.59 24.75 8.89
C TYR A 353 32.66 26.16 8.30
N ALA A 354 33.84 26.65 7.93
CA ALA A 354 34.00 27.95 7.30
C ALA A 354 33.18 28.07 6.01
N ASP A 355 33.04 26.97 5.26
CA ASP A 355 32.20 26.94 4.06
C ASP A 355 30.72 26.75 4.39
N LYS A 356 30.39 25.86 5.34
CA LYS A 356 29.01 25.65 5.80
C LYS A 356 28.42 26.95 6.36
N ALA A 357 29.18 27.72 7.13
CA ALA A 357 28.74 28.95 7.78
C ALA A 357 28.35 30.05 6.77
N LYS A 358 28.93 30.05 5.55
CA LYS A 358 28.55 30.98 4.49
C LYS A 358 27.12 30.75 4.01
N VAL A 359 26.65 29.50 4.04
CA VAL A 359 25.40 29.08 3.37
C VAL A 359 24.34 28.51 4.32
N CYS A 360 24.68 28.26 5.59
CA CYS A 360 23.81 27.59 6.55
C CYS A 360 24.09 28.02 8.00
N ASP A 361 23.04 28.40 8.72
CA ASP A 361 23.02 28.77 10.14
C ASP A 361 22.70 27.61 11.07
N SER A 362 22.45 26.42 10.53
CA SER A 362 22.00 25.23 11.25
C SER A 362 22.92 24.02 11.06
N ALA A 363 24.13 24.25 10.56
CA ALA A 363 25.10 23.20 10.25
C ALA A 363 25.90 22.73 11.49
N CYS A 364 26.23 21.44 11.52
CA CYS A 364 27.23 20.88 12.44
C CYS A 364 28.60 21.51 12.15
N ILE A 365 29.31 21.93 13.19
CA ILE A 365 30.59 22.63 13.07
C ILE A 365 31.80 21.70 13.19
N GLY A 366 31.58 20.43 13.55
CA GLY A 366 32.65 19.45 13.67
C GLY A 366 33.61 19.68 14.85
N CYS A 367 33.15 20.33 15.93
CA CYS A 367 34.00 20.63 17.10
C CYS A 367 34.48 19.39 17.87
N GLY A 368 33.73 18.28 17.80
CA GLY A 368 34.07 17.03 18.48
C GLY A 368 33.53 16.88 19.90
N ASP A 369 32.93 17.92 20.50
CA ASP A 369 32.47 17.89 21.90
C ASP A 369 31.48 16.76 22.18
N CYS A 370 30.51 16.57 21.27
CA CYS A 370 29.54 15.48 21.39
C CYS A 370 30.20 14.09 21.38
N LYS A 371 31.25 13.89 20.56
CA LYS A 371 32.02 12.64 20.51
C LYS A 371 32.80 12.43 21.80
N ALA A 372 33.49 13.47 22.28
CA ALA A 372 34.31 13.39 23.49
C ALA A 372 33.49 13.06 24.75
N ASN A 373 32.21 13.43 24.77
CA ASN A 373 31.30 13.25 25.90
C ASN A 373 30.28 12.11 25.69
N CYS A 374 30.41 11.30 24.63
CA CYS A 374 29.49 10.19 24.40
C CYS A 374 29.84 9.01 25.32
N PRO A 375 29.01 8.65 26.32
CA PRO A 375 29.37 7.67 27.33
C PRO A 375 29.54 6.26 26.77
N ASN A 376 28.83 5.93 25.69
CA ASN A 376 28.81 4.61 25.09
C ASN A 376 29.48 4.56 23.69
N GLY A 377 30.15 5.64 23.28
CA GLY A 377 30.91 5.67 22.03
C GLY A 377 30.07 5.67 20.75
N ALA A 378 28.76 5.93 20.81
CA ALA A 378 27.87 5.98 19.64
C ALA A 378 28.21 7.06 18.60
N ILE A 379 29.10 8.01 18.90
CA ILE A 379 29.37 9.17 18.04
C ILE A 379 30.75 9.07 17.41
N TYR A 380 30.80 9.14 16.07
CA TYR A 380 32.04 9.18 15.30
C TYR A 380 32.09 10.40 14.38
N ALA A 381 33.25 10.64 13.76
CA ALA A 381 33.44 11.75 12.83
C ALA A 381 33.58 11.20 11.40
N GLU A 382 32.85 11.79 10.47
CA GLU A 382 32.99 11.57 9.03
C GLU A 382 33.44 12.90 8.40
N GLY A 383 34.75 13.02 8.17
CA GLY A 383 35.35 14.33 7.84
C GLY A 383 35.16 15.35 8.97
N LYS A 384 34.65 16.55 8.65
CA LYS A 384 34.36 17.63 9.62
C LYS A 384 32.90 17.64 10.08
N HIS A 385 32.35 16.46 10.28
CA HIS A 385 30.95 16.23 10.62
C HIS A 385 30.80 15.11 11.65
N ALA A 386 29.97 15.32 12.67
CA ALA A 386 29.66 14.31 13.66
C ALA A 386 28.49 13.44 13.19
N VAL A 387 28.63 12.13 13.30
CA VAL A 387 27.60 11.15 13.00
C VAL A 387 27.29 10.37 14.27
N ILE A 388 26.00 10.15 14.55
CA ILE A 388 25.55 9.35 15.68
C ILE A 388 25.05 8.03 15.11
N ASP A 389 25.64 6.92 15.56
CA ASP A 389 25.16 5.58 15.28
C ASP A 389 23.85 5.35 16.05
N PRO A 390 22.71 5.24 15.36
CA PRO A 390 21.42 5.06 16.02
C PRO A 390 21.27 3.68 16.67
N GLU A 391 22.09 2.70 16.30
CA GLU A 391 22.03 1.37 16.90
C GLU A 391 22.70 1.33 18.27
N ILE A 392 23.75 2.14 18.46
CA ILE A 392 24.50 2.22 19.72
C ILE A 392 23.90 3.29 20.64
N CYS A 393 23.26 4.33 20.13
CA CYS A 393 22.73 5.42 20.95
C CYS A 393 21.73 4.93 22.02
N GLU A 394 21.98 5.31 23.28
CA GLU A 394 21.14 4.98 24.45
C GLU A 394 20.24 6.15 24.91
N ASP A 395 20.06 7.15 24.06
CA ASP A 395 19.19 8.32 24.32
C ASP A 395 19.51 9.18 25.56
N CYS A 396 20.72 9.08 26.14
CA CYS A 396 21.12 9.75 27.39
C CYS A 396 21.18 11.30 27.36
N GLN A 397 20.82 11.96 26.25
CA GLN A 397 20.80 13.41 26.04
C GLN A 397 22.14 14.18 26.16
N VAL A 398 23.22 13.58 26.64
CA VAL A 398 24.52 14.26 26.87
C VAL A 398 24.99 15.05 25.64
N CYS A 399 24.94 14.45 24.45
CA CYS A 399 25.39 15.10 23.23
C CYS A 399 24.58 16.35 22.86
N GLN A 400 23.27 16.38 23.19
CA GLN A 400 22.44 17.56 22.95
C GLN A 400 22.84 18.73 23.84
N TYR A 401 23.10 18.47 25.13
CA TYR A 401 23.53 19.50 26.07
C TYR A 401 24.89 20.09 25.69
N MET A 402 25.82 19.26 25.20
CA MET A 402 27.15 19.71 24.77
C MET A 402 27.13 20.42 23.42
N CYS A 403 26.07 20.28 22.63
CA CYS A 403 26.00 20.89 21.31
C CYS A 403 25.71 22.40 21.42
N ALA A 404 26.76 23.22 21.44
CA ALA A 404 26.64 24.69 21.47
C ALA A 404 25.76 25.28 20.36
N ARG A 405 25.60 24.54 19.25
CA ARG A 405 24.81 24.93 18.07
C ARG A 405 23.40 24.35 18.06
N LYS A 406 23.05 23.50 19.04
CA LYS A 406 21.74 22.83 19.18
C LYS A 406 21.29 22.11 17.89
N VAL A 407 22.25 21.57 17.14
CA VAL A 407 21.97 20.88 15.86
C VAL A 407 21.50 19.45 16.07
N ILE A 408 21.85 18.80 17.18
CA ILE A 408 21.49 17.41 17.46
C ILE A 408 20.00 17.34 17.83
N LYS A 409 19.24 16.52 17.10
CA LYS A 409 17.80 16.35 17.29
C LYS A 409 17.49 15.03 17.97
N GLU A 410 16.49 15.06 18.81
CA GLU A 410 15.91 13.91 19.47
C GLU A 410 14.76 13.39 18.62
N GLN A 411 14.70 12.08 18.48
CA GLN A 411 13.50 11.39 18.05
C GLN A 411 12.71 11.02 19.29
N VAL A 412 11.58 11.71 19.51
CA VAL A 412 10.63 11.33 20.56
C VAL A 412 9.95 10.04 20.14
N VAL A 413 9.93 9.05 21.03
CA VAL A 413 9.29 7.75 20.79
C VAL A 413 8.37 7.45 21.98
N PRO A 414 7.13 7.00 21.75
CA PRO A 414 6.24 6.58 22.83
C PRO A 414 6.78 5.38 23.60
N GLU A 415 6.58 5.35 24.91
CA GLU A 415 7.06 4.28 25.81
C GLU A 415 6.66 2.87 25.35
N HIS A 416 5.44 2.70 24.84
CA HIS A 416 4.94 1.40 24.39
C HIS A 416 5.75 0.79 23.24
N ILE A 417 6.42 1.60 22.42
CA ILE A 417 7.29 1.11 21.36
C ILE A 417 8.54 0.45 21.93
N PHE A 418 9.11 1.01 23.01
CA PHE A 418 10.26 0.40 23.68
C PHE A 418 9.90 -0.98 24.25
N LEU A 419 8.78 -1.05 24.98
CA LEU A 419 8.25 -2.30 25.55
C LEU A 419 7.96 -3.34 24.46
N GLN A 420 7.38 -2.90 23.33
CA GLN A 420 7.11 -3.78 22.22
C GLN A 420 8.39 -4.33 21.57
N ARG A 421 9.40 -3.48 21.37
CA ARG A 421 10.68 -3.91 20.79
C ARG A 421 11.43 -4.88 21.69
N GLU A 422 11.41 -4.62 23.01
CA GLU A 422 11.98 -5.51 24.01
C GLU A 422 11.26 -6.87 24.00
N ALA A 423 9.92 -6.87 23.99
CA ALA A 423 9.11 -8.08 23.88
C ALA A 423 9.36 -8.87 22.57
N LEU A 424 9.63 -8.17 21.47
CA LEU A 424 9.98 -8.76 20.17
C LEU A 424 11.45 -9.19 20.06
N GLY A 425 12.27 -8.96 21.09
CA GLY A 425 13.68 -9.32 21.09
C GLY A 425 14.56 -8.52 20.10
N LEU A 426 14.11 -7.35 19.63
CA LEU A 426 14.75 -6.53 18.58
C LEU A 426 15.99 -5.76 19.08
N GLY A 427 16.83 -6.40 19.91
CA GLY A 427 17.84 -5.75 20.73
C GLY A 427 19.22 -5.54 20.08
N LYS A 428 19.62 -6.30 19.04
CA LYS A 428 20.98 -6.19 18.48
C LYS A 428 21.03 -6.59 17.00
N GLY A 429 21.22 -5.61 16.11
CA GLY A 429 21.83 -5.82 14.79
C GLY A 429 21.06 -6.66 13.75
N GLU A 430 19.73 -6.65 13.76
CA GLU A 430 18.89 -7.31 12.73
C GLU A 430 18.16 -6.33 11.80
#